data_AF-A0A9D2ZTP3-F1
#
_entry.id   AF-A0A9D2ZTP3-F1
#
_cell.length_a   1.000
_cell.length_b   1.000
_cell.length_c   1.000
_cell.angle_alpha   90.00
_cell.angle_beta   90.00
_cell.angle_gamma   90.00
#
_symmetry.space_group_name_H-M   'P 1'
#
loop_
_entity.id
_entity.type
_entity.pdbx_description
1 polymer ?
#
loop_
_entity_poly.entity_id
_entity_poly.type
_entity_poly.pdbx_seq_one_letter_code
_entity_poly.pdbx_strand_id
1 'polypeptide(L)'
;MTEPYYPIEGLFGTGLVHPAMEDPAIFNDGLLDTINNDYLSGPYKVDNWDSAQKVLTVVPNENWWGEKPLLERITFRQMEASAARAAFRNGEIDAVTANSLTAYVNAGWVKE
;
A
#
# COMPACT_ATOMS: atom_id res chain seq x y z
N MET A 1 32.55 -3.76 -10.95
CA MET A 1 32.05 -4.13 -9.61
C MET A 1 33.20 -4.75 -8.85
N THR A 2 33.67 -4.12 -7.78
CA THR A 2 34.78 -4.61 -6.94
C THR A 2 34.31 -5.30 -5.66
N GLU A 3 33.00 -5.26 -5.36
CA GLU A 3 32.39 -6.00 -4.25
C GLU A 3 31.41 -7.06 -4.76
N PRO A 4 31.34 -8.25 -4.13
CA PRO A 4 30.33 -9.26 -4.42
C PRO A 4 28.92 -8.71 -4.14
N TYR A 5 28.04 -8.79 -5.12
CA TYR A 5 26.62 -8.50 -4.93
C TYR A 5 25.95 -9.70 -4.25
N TYR A 6 25.41 -9.49 -3.05
CA TYR A 6 24.63 -10.51 -2.33
C TYR A 6 23.14 -10.28 -2.60
N PRO A 7 22.53 -11.00 -3.55
CA PRO A 7 21.18 -10.73 -4.01
C PRO A 7 20.12 -11.07 -2.96
N ILE A 8 20.47 -11.71 -1.84
CA ILE A 8 19.51 -12.23 -0.86
C ILE A 8 18.63 -11.12 -0.28
N GLU A 9 19.18 -9.92 -0.06
CA GLU A 9 18.40 -8.76 0.39
C GLU A 9 17.45 -8.24 -0.68
N GLY A 10 17.85 -8.30 -1.96
CA GLY A 10 16.98 -7.94 -3.08
C GLY A 10 15.93 -9.00 -3.41
N LEU A 11 16.26 -10.28 -3.20
CA LEU A 11 15.42 -11.43 -3.51
C LEU A 11 14.27 -11.59 -2.52
N PHE A 12 14.52 -11.30 -1.24
CA PHE A 12 13.52 -11.42 -0.18
C PHE A 12 13.09 -10.08 0.43
N GLY A 13 13.62 -8.96 -0.06
CA GLY A 13 13.30 -7.62 0.43
C GLY A 13 11.89 -7.15 0.08
N THR A 14 11.27 -7.71 -0.96
CA THR A 14 9.86 -7.43 -1.33
C THR A 14 8.86 -8.34 -0.62
N GLY A 15 9.34 -9.26 0.23
CA GLY A 15 8.53 -10.17 1.02
C GLY A 15 8.49 -11.60 0.51
N LEU A 16 7.80 -12.45 1.26
CA LEU A 16 7.49 -13.84 0.90
C LEU A 16 6.03 -13.91 0.46
N VAL A 17 5.75 -14.71 -0.57
CA VAL A 17 4.38 -14.97 -1.02
C VAL A 17 3.80 -16.20 -0.35
N HIS A 18 2.49 -16.23 -0.14
CA HIS A 18 1.80 -17.38 0.44
C HIS A 18 1.92 -18.62 -0.48
N PRO A 19 2.07 -19.86 0.04
CA PRO A 19 2.23 -21.08 -0.79
C PRO A 19 1.12 -21.31 -1.82
N ALA A 20 -0.09 -20.79 -1.59
CA ALA A 20 -1.18 -20.83 -2.57
C ALA A 20 -0.83 -20.18 -3.92
N MET A 21 0.17 -19.30 -3.94
CA MET A 21 0.70 -18.67 -5.16
C MET A 21 1.48 -19.66 -6.06
N GLU A 22 1.64 -20.92 -5.66
CA GLU A 22 2.10 -22.00 -6.54
C GLU A 22 1.10 -22.29 -7.68
N ASP A 23 -0.20 -22.07 -7.44
CA ASP A 23 -1.23 -22.19 -8.47
C ASP A 23 -1.18 -20.97 -9.42
N PRO A 24 -0.96 -21.14 -10.74
CA PRO A 24 -0.90 -20.04 -11.69
C PRO A 24 -2.16 -19.17 -11.75
N ALA A 25 -3.34 -19.73 -11.51
CA ALA A 25 -4.58 -18.96 -11.51
C ALA A 25 -4.65 -18.05 -10.27
N ILE A 26 -4.26 -18.57 -9.11
CA ILE A 26 -4.18 -17.77 -7.88
C ILE A 26 -3.10 -16.70 -8.01
N PHE A 27 -1.93 -17.06 -8.56
CA PHE A 27 -0.83 -16.12 -8.77
C PHE A 27 -1.22 -14.94 -9.68
N ASN A 28 -1.90 -15.22 -10.80
CA ASN A 28 -2.24 -14.20 -11.78
C ASN A 28 -3.44 -13.34 -11.36
N ASP A 29 -4.49 -13.97 -10.81
CA ASP A 29 -5.80 -13.33 -10.66
C ASP A 29 -6.30 -13.24 -9.21
N GLY A 30 -5.68 -13.97 -8.27
CA GLY A 30 -6.17 -14.16 -6.91
C GLY A 30 -6.16 -12.91 -6.01
N LEU A 31 -5.64 -11.78 -6.49
CA LEU A 31 -5.58 -10.50 -5.77
C LEU A 31 -6.29 -9.35 -6.51
N LEU A 32 -6.95 -9.59 -7.65
CA LEU A 32 -7.52 -8.51 -8.48
C LEU A 32 -8.79 -7.87 -7.89
N ASP A 33 -9.79 -8.69 -7.54
CA ASP A 33 -11.10 -8.19 -7.07
C ASP A 33 -11.58 -8.83 -5.77
N THR A 34 -11.13 -10.04 -5.43
CA THR A 34 -11.42 -10.69 -4.15
C THR A 34 -10.11 -11.01 -3.47
N ILE A 35 -9.73 -10.19 -2.49
CA ILE A 35 -8.50 -10.38 -1.75
C ILE A 35 -8.78 -11.33 -0.58
N ASN A 36 -8.20 -12.52 -0.63
CA ASN A 36 -8.20 -13.41 0.52
C ASN A 36 -7.12 -12.96 1.52
N ASN A 37 -7.55 -12.53 2.70
CA ASN A 37 -6.65 -12.09 3.76
C ASN A 37 -5.71 -13.19 4.28
N ASP A 38 -6.06 -14.47 4.11
CA ASP A 38 -5.18 -15.59 4.49
C ASP A 38 -3.89 -15.63 3.66
N TYR A 39 -3.86 -14.96 2.50
CA TYR A 39 -2.65 -14.85 1.67
C TYR A 39 -1.72 -13.71 2.10
N LEU A 40 -2.14 -12.88 3.05
CA LEU A 40 -1.42 -11.70 3.52
C LEU A 40 -0.93 -11.91 4.95
N SER A 41 0.21 -11.33 5.29
CA SER A 41 0.84 -11.51 6.60
C SER A 41 1.16 -10.18 7.30
N GLY A 42 0.62 -9.07 6.80
CA GLY A 42 0.91 -7.72 7.28
C GLY A 42 0.09 -7.27 8.50
N PRO A 43 0.40 -6.07 9.03
CA PRO A 43 -0.27 -5.46 10.19
C PRO A 43 -1.75 -5.10 9.97
N TYR A 44 -2.17 -4.94 8.71
CA TYR A 44 -3.56 -4.68 8.33
C TYR A 44 -4.07 -5.77 7.40
N LYS A 45 -5.38 -6.04 7.48
CA LYS A 45 -6.13 -6.90 6.57
C LYS A 45 -7.13 -6.07 5.77
N VAL A 46 -7.50 -6.55 4.59
CA VAL A 46 -8.53 -5.94 3.74
C VAL A 46 -9.90 -6.10 4.39
N ASP A 47 -10.57 -4.98 4.61
CA ASP A 47 -11.97 -4.92 5.08
C ASP A 47 -12.91 -4.85 3.87
N ASN A 48 -12.60 -3.96 2.91
CA ASN A 48 -13.40 -3.78 1.70
C ASN A 48 -12.55 -3.31 0.51
N TRP A 49 -12.88 -3.80 -0.68
CA TRP A 49 -12.41 -3.28 -1.95
C TRP A 49 -13.61 -2.89 -2.82
N ASP A 50 -13.80 -1.60 -3.03
CA ASP A 50 -14.78 -1.08 -3.98
C ASP A 50 -14.08 -0.72 -5.28
N SER A 51 -14.13 -1.65 -6.25
CA SER A 51 -13.48 -1.48 -7.55
C SER A 51 -14.14 -0.43 -8.43
N ALA A 52 -15.41 -0.09 -8.18
CA ALA A 52 -16.13 0.94 -8.92
C ALA A 52 -15.72 2.35 -8.46
N GLN A 53 -15.59 2.54 -7.15
CA GLN A 53 -15.13 3.80 -6.54
C GLN A 53 -13.60 3.90 -6.44
N LYS A 54 -12.88 2.79 -6.69
CA LYS A 54 -11.41 2.68 -6.51
C LYS A 54 -11.00 3.03 -5.08
N VAL A 55 -11.72 2.46 -4.11
CA VAL A 55 -11.49 2.66 -2.68
C VAL A 55 -11.15 1.33 -2.01
N LEU A 56 -9.99 1.28 -1.36
CA LEU A 56 -9.56 0.16 -0.52
C LEU A 56 -9.62 0.58 0.95
N THR A 57 -10.34 -0.19 1.77
CA THR A 57 -10.37 -0.03 3.22
C THR A 57 -9.66 -1.21 3.87
N VAL A 58 -8.76 -0.91 4.80
CA VAL A 58 -8.04 -1.90 5.60
C VAL A 58 -8.20 -1.61 7.09
N VAL A 59 -8.20 -2.67 7.90
CA VAL A 59 -8.35 -2.64 9.37
C VAL A 59 -7.25 -3.48 10.01
N PRO A 60 -6.91 -3.29 11.30
CA PRO A 60 -5.91 -4.10 11.99
C PRO A 60 -6.15 -5.60 11.78
N ASN A 61 -5.07 -6.32 11.46
CA ASN A 61 -5.08 -7.78 11.35
C ASN A 61 -4.92 -8.39 12.74
N GLU A 62 -5.92 -9.12 13.21
CA GLU A 62 -5.93 -9.84 14.49
C GLU A 62 -4.84 -10.92 14.58
N ASN A 63 -4.36 -11.42 13.45
CA ASN A 63 -3.32 -12.45 13.38
C ASN A 63 -1.90 -11.85 13.26
N TRP A 64 -1.76 -10.53 13.27
CA TRP A 64 -0.45 -9.87 13.21
C TRP A 64 0.35 -10.10 14.49
N TRP A 65 1.59 -10.57 14.33
CA TRP A 65 2.47 -10.98 15.43
C TRP A 65 3.47 -9.89 15.87
N GLY A 66 3.55 -8.77 15.14
CA GLY A 66 4.46 -7.67 15.42
C GLY A 66 3.83 -6.55 16.27
N GLU A 67 4.38 -5.34 16.15
CA GLU A 67 3.85 -4.17 16.85
C GLU A 67 2.42 -3.85 16.36
N LYS A 68 1.51 -3.61 17.31
CA LYS A 68 0.11 -3.35 17.01
C LYS A 68 -0.03 -2.07 16.18
N PRO A 69 -0.86 -2.07 15.11
CA PRO A 69 -1.10 -0.87 14.34
C PRO A 69 -1.78 0.22 15.18
N LEU A 70 -1.38 1.48 14.97
CA LEU A 70 -1.92 2.63 15.67
C LEU A 70 -3.31 3.06 15.17
N LEU A 71 -3.59 2.87 13.88
CA LEU A 71 -4.84 3.30 13.26
C LEU A 71 -5.84 2.15 13.24
N GLU A 72 -7.09 2.46 13.57
CA GLU A 72 -8.18 1.46 13.55
C GLU A 72 -8.69 1.16 12.14
N ARG A 73 -8.47 2.09 11.19
CA ARG A 73 -8.89 1.97 9.80
C ARG A 73 -8.03 2.89 8.93
N ILE A 74 -7.64 2.41 7.76
CA ILE A 74 -7.04 3.21 6.70
C ILE A 74 -7.88 3.07 5.45
N THR A 75 -8.14 4.18 4.77
CA THR A 75 -8.82 4.19 3.47
C THR A 75 -7.90 4.76 2.41
N PHE A 76 -7.57 3.96 1.41
CA PHE A 76 -6.85 4.38 0.22
C PHE A 76 -7.86 4.68 -0.88
N ARG A 77 -7.69 5.82 -1.54
CA ARG A 77 -8.54 6.24 -2.66
C ARG A 77 -7.65 6.56 -3.86
N GLN A 78 -8.01 6.02 -5.02
CA GLN A 78 -7.36 6.43 -6.26
C GLN A 78 -7.77 7.85 -6.61
N MET A 79 -6.78 8.69 -6.93
CA MET A 79 -6.98 10.07 -7.34
C MET A 79 -5.86 10.45 -8.32
N GLU A 80 -6.16 11.32 -9.28
CA GLU A 80 -5.12 11.95 -10.10
C GLU A 80 -4.18 12.78 -9.23
N ALA A 81 -2.89 12.80 -9.57
CA ALA A 81 -1.86 13.32 -8.66
C ALA A 81 -2.07 14.81 -8.30
N SER A 82 -2.57 15.63 -9.24
CA SER A 82 -2.90 17.03 -8.98
C SER A 82 -4.11 17.18 -8.05
N ALA A 83 -5.15 16.37 -8.25
CA ALA A 83 -6.34 16.34 -7.40
C ALA A 83 -6.01 15.86 -5.98
N ALA A 84 -5.19 14.81 -5.84
CA ALA A 84 -4.75 14.31 -4.54
C ALA A 84 -4.00 15.40 -3.74
N ARG A 85 -3.11 16.16 -4.39
CA ARG A 85 -2.42 17.27 -3.73
C ARG A 85 -3.34 18.43 -3.38
N ALA A 86 -4.40 18.67 -4.15
CA ALA A 86 -5.40 19.68 -3.80
C ALA A 86 -6.23 19.23 -2.58
N ALA A 87 -6.72 18.00 -2.60
CA ALA A 87 -7.45 17.38 -1.50
C ALA A 87 -6.62 17.37 -0.20
N PHE A 88 -5.34 17.05 -0.28
CA PHE A 88 -4.44 17.10 0.88
C PHE A 88 -4.32 18.53 1.44
N ARG A 89 -4.12 19.55 0.60
CA ARG A 89 -4.06 20.95 1.05
C ARG A 89 -5.38 21.42 1.68
N ASN A 90 -6.50 20.87 1.21
CA ASN A 90 -7.83 21.17 1.74
C ASN A 90 -8.17 20.36 3.00
N GLY A 91 -7.31 19.44 3.45
CA GLY A 91 -7.57 18.56 4.60
C GLY A 91 -8.58 17.44 4.31
N GLU A 92 -8.84 17.12 3.05
CA GLU A 92 -9.75 16.04 2.64
C GLU A 92 -9.09 14.66 2.72
N ILE A 93 -7.76 14.60 2.66
CA ILE A 93 -6.94 13.38 2.86
C ILE A 93 -5.72 13.70 3.74
N ASP A 94 -5.29 12.71 4.51
CA ASP A 94 -4.21 12.87 5.49
C ASP A 94 -2.81 12.58 4.93
N ALA A 95 -2.72 11.98 3.74
CA ALA A 95 -1.45 11.60 3.10
C ALA A 95 -1.53 11.68 1.58
N VAL A 96 -0.42 12.10 0.95
CA VAL A 96 -0.26 12.13 -0.51
C VAL A 96 1.20 11.87 -0.89
N THR A 97 1.44 11.27 -2.05
CA THR A 97 2.80 11.07 -2.59
C THR A 97 3.39 12.39 -3.10
N ALA A 98 4.65 12.65 -2.74
CA ALA A 98 5.42 13.80 -3.19
C ALA A 98 6.86 13.40 -3.59
N ASN A 99 6.99 12.61 -4.65
CA ASN A 99 8.27 12.04 -5.11
C ASN A 99 9.10 12.97 -6.02
N SER A 100 8.75 14.25 -6.13
CA SER A 100 9.52 15.27 -6.85
C SER A 100 9.44 16.59 -6.12
N LEU A 101 10.42 17.48 -6.34
CA LEU A 101 10.40 18.83 -5.77
C LEU A 101 9.10 19.57 -6.10
N THR A 102 8.64 19.46 -7.35
CA THR A 102 7.37 20.04 -7.80
C THR A 102 6.17 19.47 -7.03
N ALA A 103 6.11 18.15 -6.79
CA ALA A 103 5.05 17.55 -6.01
C ALA A 103 5.09 18.00 -4.54
N TYR A 104 6.29 18.15 -3.98
CA TYR A 104 6.53 18.58 -2.60
C TYR A 104 6.13 20.03 -2.36
N VAL A 105 6.53 20.95 -3.24
CA VAL A 105 6.08 22.36 -3.21
C VAL A 105 4.56 22.43 -3.35
N ASN A 106 3.99 21.69 -4.30
CA ASN A 106 2.55 21.64 -4.49
C ASN A 106 1.80 21.05 -3.28
N ALA A 107 2.41 20.20 -2.45
CA ALA A 107 1.79 19.72 -1.21
C ALA A 107 1.68 20.81 -0.12
N GLY A 108 2.32 21.98 -0.31
CA GLY A 108 2.27 23.10 0.62
C GLY A 108 3.29 23.00 1.77
N TRP A 109 4.27 22.11 1.66
CA TRP A 109 5.27 21.86 2.71
C TRP A 109 6.50 22.78 2.64
N VAL A 110 6.66 23.52 1.54
CA VAL A 110 7.62 24.61 1.42
C VAL A 110 6.83 25.90 1.27
N LYS A 111 7.06 26.87 2.15
CA LYS A 111 6.59 28.24 1.97
C LYS A 111 7.63 28.96 1.12
N GLU A 112 7.18 29.63 0.06
CA GLU A 112 7.99 30.62 -0.66
C GLU A 112 8.41 31.76 0.29
#